data_AF-A0A8J3RVK0-F1
#
_entry.id   AF-A0A8J3RVK0-F1
#
_cell.length_a   1.000
_cell.length_b   1.000
_cell.length_c   1.000
_cell.angle_alpha   90.00
_cell.angle_beta   90.00
_cell.angle_gamma   90.00
#
_symmetry.space_group_name_H-M   'P 1'
#
loop_
_entity.id
_entity.type
_entity.pdbx_description
1 polymer ?
#
loop_
_entity_poly.entity_id
_entity_poly.type
_entity_poly.pdbx_seq_one_letter_code
_entity_poly.pdbx_strand_id
1 'polypeptide(L)'
;MTTSGPELDAPLRRAARGGYVVVDVETTGFSPAKGDRICEIALVSLDAEGRTVDEWHSLIDPRRDTGAVHVHGITPAMVAGAPVIHEVLDEIWGRVAGRVLVAHNASFDLRFLRTLPDSHWVTETLCTQRLAPRFLPSGNGKWTLAACCERAGVPLVNAHAALVDARATAGLFRSFIERGACWDDELERAAQGPEWTSCGLPQREARRRQVGS
;
A
#
# COMPACT_ATOMS: atom_id res chain seq x y z
N MET A 1 8.90 -25.24 33.57
CA MET A 1 9.20 -25.31 32.12
C MET A 1 7.87 -25.46 31.39
N THR A 2 7.23 -24.34 31.08
CA THR A 2 6.02 -24.32 30.26
C THR A 2 6.46 -24.20 28.82
N THR A 3 6.31 -25.28 28.06
CA THR A 3 6.55 -25.31 26.61
C THR A 3 5.59 -24.37 25.92
N SER A 4 6.13 -23.27 25.39
CA SER A 4 5.52 -22.42 24.38
C SER A 4 5.14 -23.26 23.16
N GLY A 5 3.84 -23.49 22.97
CA GLY A 5 3.34 -23.92 21.66
C GLY A 5 3.61 -22.82 20.62
N PRO A 6 3.60 -23.14 19.31
CA PRO A 6 3.87 -22.14 18.30
C PRO A 6 2.78 -21.08 18.38
N GLU A 7 3.12 -19.87 18.82
CA GLU A 7 2.32 -18.70 18.49
C GLU A 7 2.09 -18.74 17.00
N LEU A 8 0.82 -18.84 16.60
CA LEU A 8 0.41 -18.74 15.21
C LEU A 8 0.90 -17.39 14.68
N ASP A 9 2.04 -17.39 13.99
CA ASP A 9 2.65 -16.19 13.40
C ASP A 9 1.55 -15.43 12.66
N ALA A 10 1.21 -14.23 13.15
CA ALA A 10 0.08 -13.47 12.65
C ALA A 10 0.23 -13.29 11.13
N PRO A 11 -0.84 -13.39 10.31
CA PRO A 11 -0.75 -13.33 8.85
C PRO A 11 0.14 -12.18 8.32
N LEU A 12 0.02 -11.01 8.95
CA LEU A 12 0.82 -9.84 8.63
C LEU A 12 2.33 -10.01 8.92
N ARG A 13 2.70 -10.63 10.06
CA ARG A 13 4.11 -10.92 10.38
C ARG A 13 4.70 -11.94 9.42
N ARG A 14 3.95 -13.00 9.11
CA ARG A 14 4.37 -14.00 8.12
C ARG A 14 4.59 -13.38 6.74
N ALA A 15 3.68 -12.52 6.29
CA ALA A 15 3.81 -11.81 5.01
C ALA A 15 5.01 -10.84 5.01
N ALA A 16 5.27 -10.16 6.13
CA ALA A 16 6.40 -9.24 6.26
C ALA A 16 7.78 -9.92 6.05
N ARG A 17 7.88 -11.23 6.33
CA ARG A 17 9.09 -12.02 6.01
C ARG A 17 9.36 -12.12 4.50
N GLY A 18 8.32 -12.03 3.67
CA GLY A 18 8.43 -11.97 2.21
C GLY A 18 8.83 -10.59 1.68
N GLY A 19 8.89 -9.58 2.56
CA GLY A 19 9.09 -8.18 2.23
C GLY A 19 7.79 -7.41 2.05
N TYR A 20 7.91 -6.25 1.40
CA TYR A 20 6.82 -5.31 1.21
C TYR A 20 6.73 -4.90 -0.25
N VAL A 21 5.56 -4.44 -0.67
CA VAL A 21 5.39 -3.72 -1.93
C VAL A 21 4.68 -2.43 -1.63
N VAL A 22 5.34 -1.32 -1.92
CA VAL A 22 4.69 -0.02 -1.88
C VAL A 22 3.95 0.18 -3.19
N VAL A 23 2.67 0.54 -3.13
CA VAL A 23 1.85 0.88 -4.28
C VAL A 23 1.39 2.31 -4.19
N ASP A 24 1.31 2.95 -5.35
CA ASP A 24 0.63 4.22 -5.56
C ASP A 24 -0.08 4.15 -6.92
N VAL A 25 -1.31 4.67 -6.98
CA VAL A 25 -2.09 4.76 -8.23
C VAL A 25 -2.54 6.19 -8.50
N GLU A 26 -2.38 6.62 -9.75
CA GLU A 26 -3.07 7.78 -10.27
C GLU A 26 -4.32 7.34 -11.01
N THR A 27 -5.40 8.11 -10.85
CA THR A 27 -6.73 7.70 -11.30
C THR A 27 -7.47 8.85 -11.97
N THR A 28 -8.41 8.51 -12.85
CA THR A 28 -9.24 9.49 -13.57
C THR A 28 -10.21 10.27 -12.65
N GLY A 29 -10.31 9.89 -11.38
CA GLY A 29 -11.23 10.42 -10.38
C GLY A 29 -11.14 9.62 -9.08
N PHE A 30 -12.09 9.79 -8.16
CA PHE A 30 -11.98 9.25 -6.79
C PHE A 30 -12.75 7.95 -6.55
N SER A 31 -13.60 7.50 -7.48
CA SER A 31 -14.56 6.43 -7.20
C SER A 31 -14.67 5.42 -8.35
N PRO A 32 -14.10 4.22 -8.21
CA PRO A 32 -14.27 3.18 -9.21
C PRO A 32 -15.73 2.73 -9.33
N ALA A 33 -16.52 2.85 -8.25
CA ALA A 33 -17.97 2.61 -8.26
C ALA A 33 -18.74 3.60 -9.14
N LYS A 34 -18.20 4.80 -9.40
CA LYS A 34 -18.74 5.78 -10.36
C LYS A 34 -18.09 5.67 -11.75
N GLY A 35 -17.29 4.62 -11.97
CA GLY A 35 -16.65 4.34 -13.25
C GLY A 35 -15.22 4.85 -13.38
N ASP A 36 -14.65 5.53 -12.37
CA ASP A 36 -13.25 5.99 -12.45
C ASP A 36 -12.27 4.81 -12.61
N ARG A 37 -11.12 5.07 -13.23
CA ARG A 37 -10.13 4.05 -13.60
C ARG A 37 -8.73 4.48 -13.20
N ILE A 38 -7.85 3.50 -13.07
CA ILE A 38 -6.40 3.72 -12.93
C ILE A 38 -5.86 4.22 -14.27
N CYS A 39 -5.03 5.26 -14.25
CA CYS A 39 -4.31 5.81 -15.40
C CYS A 39 -2.78 5.71 -15.25
N GLU A 40 -2.28 5.50 -14.03
CA GLU A 40 -0.89 5.08 -13.76
C GLU A 40 -0.87 4.22 -12.50
N ILE A 41 0.03 3.24 -12.46
CA ILE A 41 0.33 2.45 -11.26
C ILE A 41 1.83 2.33 -11.10
N ALA A 42 2.31 2.47 -9.87
CA ALA A 42 3.70 2.20 -9.50
C ALA A 42 3.77 1.21 -8.34
N LEU A 43 4.79 0.36 -8.39
CA LEU A 43 5.12 -0.65 -7.40
C LEU A 43 6.61 -0.51 -7.05
N VAL A 44 6.92 -0.35 -5.77
CA VAL A 44 8.29 -0.37 -5.24
C VAL A 44 8.42 -1.56 -4.30
N SER A 45 9.15 -2.58 -4.75
CA SER A 45 9.46 -3.79 -4.02
C SER A 45 10.50 -3.52 -2.95
N LEU A 46 10.21 -3.90 -1.71
CA LEU A 46 11.13 -3.81 -0.57
C LEU A 46 11.40 -5.21 0.01
N ASP A 47 12.62 -5.44 0.49
CA ASP A 47 12.89 -6.60 1.33
C ASP A 47 12.32 -6.46 2.75
N ALA A 48 12.52 -7.47 3.59
CA ALA A 48 11.98 -7.51 4.96
C ALA A 48 12.54 -6.38 5.85
N GLU A 49 13.70 -5.81 5.51
CA GLU A 49 14.31 -4.68 6.20
C GLU A 49 13.88 -3.32 5.62
N GLY A 50 13.01 -3.31 4.61
CA GLY A 50 12.49 -2.10 3.98
C GLY A 50 13.44 -1.47 2.95
N ARG A 51 14.45 -2.19 2.47
CA ARG A 51 15.36 -1.72 1.41
C ARG A 51 14.74 -2.00 0.05
N THR A 52 14.81 -1.03 -0.86
CA THR A 52 14.32 -1.20 -2.24
C THR A 52 15.13 -2.26 -2.96
N VAL A 53 14.44 -3.23 -3.55
CA VAL A 53 15.04 -4.31 -4.35
C VAL A 53 14.61 -4.28 -5.82
N ASP A 54 13.49 -3.63 -6.13
CA ASP A 54 12.93 -3.57 -7.47
C ASP A 54 11.87 -2.46 -7.57
N GLU A 55 11.69 -1.91 -8.76
CA GLU A 55 10.71 -0.88 -9.06
C GLU A 55 10.05 -1.18 -10.40
N TRP A 56 8.73 -0.99 -10.46
CA TRP A 56 7.95 -1.14 -11.68
C TRP A 56 6.88 -0.06 -11.72
N HIS A 57 6.61 0.46 -12.91
CA HIS A 57 5.49 1.37 -13.10
C HIS A 57 4.98 1.26 -14.54
N SER A 58 3.71 1.59 -14.74
CA SER A 58 3.12 1.67 -16.06
C SER A 58 2.07 2.77 -16.11
N LEU A 59 2.09 3.54 -17.20
CA LEU A 59 0.88 4.23 -17.65
C LEU A 59 -0.15 3.18 -18.05
N ILE A 60 -1.42 3.50 -17.85
CA ILE A 60 -2.55 2.62 -18.14
C ILE A 60 -3.52 3.39 -19.01
N ASP A 61 -3.93 2.81 -20.14
CA ASP A 61 -5.08 3.31 -20.90
C ASP A 61 -6.36 3.08 -20.08
N PRO A 62 -6.99 4.13 -19.52
CA PRO A 62 -8.18 3.96 -18.70
C PRO A 62 -9.43 3.68 -19.56
N ARG A 63 -9.32 3.70 -20.90
CA ARG A 63 -10.41 3.64 -21.88
C ARG A 63 -11.45 4.74 -21.68
N ARG A 64 -11.01 5.89 -21.19
CA ARG A 64 -11.80 7.11 -20.93
C ARG A 64 -10.90 8.33 -20.82
N ASP A 65 -11.50 9.50 -20.55
CA ASP A 65 -10.75 10.72 -20.22
C ASP A 65 -9.84 10.50 -19.00
N THR A 66 -8.61 11.03 -19.05
CA THR A 66 -7.60 10.85 -17.99
C THR A 66 -7.91 11.64 -16.73
N GLY A 67 -8.94 12.49 -16.73
CA GLY A 67 -9.46 13.13 -15.53
C GLY A 67 -8.65 14.35 -15.10
N ALA A 68 -8.18 14.34 -13.85
CA ALA A 68 -7.57 15.48 -13.21
C ALA A 68 -6.10 15.68 -13.65
N VAL A 69 -5.87 15.91 -14.94
CA VAL A 69 -4.53 16.14 -15.54
C VAL A 69 -3.73 17.24 -14.82
N HIS A 70 -4.41 18.25 -14.28
CA HIS A 70 -3.78 19.32 -13.50
C HIS A 70 -3.22 18.86 -12.13
N VAL A 71 -3.62 17.69 -11.65
CA VAL A 71 -3.12 17.05 -10.44
C VAL A 71 -1.97 16.11 -10.79
N HIS A 72 -2.24 15.08 -11.60
CA HIS A 72 -1.30 13.98 -11.86
C HIS A 72 -0.45 14.13 -13.14
N GLY A 73 -0.69 15.15 -13.97
CA GLY A 73 0.06 15.40 -15.21
C GLY A 73 -0.22 14.44 -16.37
N ILE A 74 -0.83 13.27 -16.13
CA ILE A 74 -1.13 12.26 -17.16
C ILE A 74 -2.15 12.78 -18.20
N THR A 75 -1.66 13.01 -19.42
CA THR A 75 -2.48 13.46 -20.56
C THR A 75 -3.04 12.29 -21.38
N PRO A 76 -4.13 12.48 -22.15
CA PRO A 76 -4.63 11.46 -23.08
C PRO A 76 -3.57 10.98 -24.09
N ALA A 77 -2.65 11.86 -24.49
CA ALA A 77 -1.57 11.51 -25.41
C ALA A 77 -0.53 10.58 -24.79
N MET A 78 -0.30 10.68 -23.46
CA MET A 78 0.65 9.82 -22.76
C MET A 78 0.13 8.39 -22.63
N VAL A 79 -1.17 8.21 -22.43
CA VAL A 79 -1.80 6.88 -22.31
C VAL A 79 -2.17 6.28 -23.68
N ALA A 80 -1.97 7.02 -24.77
CA ALA A 80 -2.22 6.51 -26.11
C ALA A 80 -1.24 5.38 -26.45
N GLY A 81 -1.75 4.15 -26.54
CA GLY A 81 -0.93 2.95 -26.77
C GLY A 81 -0.32 2.35 -25.50
N ALA A 82 -0.61 2.92 -24.33
CA ALA A 82 -0.33 2.26 -23.05
C ALA A 82 -1.21 1.00 -22.91
N PRO A 83 -0.76 -0.01 -22.14
CA PRO A 83 -1.58 -1.18 -21.88
C PRO A 83 -2.83 -0.80 -21.09
N VAL A 84 -3.91 -1.56 -21.26
CA VAL A 84 -5.04 -1.51 -20.32
C VAL A 84 -4.73 -2.34 -19.08
N ILE A 85 -5.39 -2.04 -17.96
CA ILE A 85 -5.03 -2.65 -16.66
C ILE A 85 -5.00 -4.19 -16.67
N HIS A 86 -5.86 -4.83 -17.47
CA HIS A 86 -5.93 -6.30 -17.51
C HIS A 86 -4.71 -6.95 -18.18
N GLU A 87 -3.98 -6.22 -19.03
CA GLU A 87 -2.78 -6.75 -19.70
C GLU A 87 -1.57 -6.84 -18.77
N VAL A 88 -1.62 -6.15 -17.62
CA VAL A 88 -0.50 -6.07 -16.66
C VAL A 88 -0.81 -6.70 -15.29
N LEU A 89 -1.99 -7.33 -15.12
CA LEU A 89 -2.39 -7.91 -13.83
C LEU A 89 -1.43 -8.99 -13.34
N ASP A 90 -0.99 -9.89 -14.22
CA ASP A 90 -0.07 -10.97 -13.85
C ASP A 90 1.26 -10.42 -13.32
N GLU A 91 1.75 -9.31 -13.90
CA GLU A 91 2.97 -8.65 -13.44
C GLU A 91 2.75 -7.95 -12.09
N ILE A 92 1.62 -7.26 -11.91
CA ILE A 92 1.26 -6.61 -10.64
C ILE A 92 1.16 -7.67 -9.53
N TRP A 93 0.40 -8.75 -9.76
CA TRP A 93 0.17 -9.77 -8.75
C TRP A 93 1.40 -10.63 -8.49
N GLY A 94 2.23 -10.89 -9.49
CA GLY A 94 3.52 -11.56 -9.31
C GLY A 94 4.46 -10.80 -8.37
N ARG A 95 4.43 -9.45 -8.40
CA ARG A 95 5.23 -8.61 -7.50
C ARG A 95 4.66 -8.52 -6.09
N VAL A 96 3.34 -8.52 -5.94
CA VAL A 96 2.62 -8.37 -4.65
C VAL A 96 2.51 -9.68 -3.88
N ALA A 97 2.50 -10.83 -4.58
CA ALA A 97 2.28 -12.13 -3.97
C ALA A 97 3.24 -12.44 -2.81
N GLY A 98 2.68 -12.83 -1.66
CA GLY A 98 3.46 -13.22 -0.48
C GLY A 98 4.11 -12.05 0.28
N ARG A 99 3.78 -10.80 -0.06
CA ARG A 99 4.31 -9.59 0.56
C ARG A 99 3.22 -8.76 1.22
N VAL A 100 3.64 -7.87 2.10
CA VAL A 100 2.73 -6.86 2.68
C VAL A 100 2.61 -5.69 1.73
N LEU A 101 1.38 -5.35 1.33
CA LEU A 101 1.14 -4.14 0.55
C LEU A 101 1.27 -2.90 1.46
N VAL A 102 1.84 -1.82 0.94
CA VAL A 102 2.03 -0.57 1.68
C VAL A 102 1.60 0.57 0.78
N ALA A 103 0.86 1.55 1.31
CA ALA A 103 0.54 2.76 0.58
C ALA A 103 0.40 3.95 1.52
N HIS A 104 0.49 5.17 1.00
CA HIS A 104 0.14 6.37 1.76
C HIS A 104 -1.33 6.68 1.55
N ASN A 105 -2.12 6.76 2.62
CA ASN A 105 -3.59 6.77 2.50
C ASN A 105 -4.13 5.52 1.76
N ALA A 106 -3.62 4.35 2.11
CA ALA A 106 -3.90 3.07 1.45
C ALA A 106 -5.37 2.77 1.14
N SER A 107 -6.32 3.30 1.93
CA SER A 107 -7.75 3.18 1.62
C SER A 107 -8.11 3.67 0.22
N PHE A 108 -7.35 4.64 -0.31
CA PHE A 108 -7.50 5.16 -1.66
C PHE A 108 -7.08 4.13 -2.70
N ASP A 109 -5.82 3.72 -2.72
CA ASP A 109 -5.28 2.77 -3.69
C ASP A 109 -6.05 1.46 -3.68
N LEU A 110 -6.29 0.93 -2.47
CA LEU A 110 -7.00 -0.33 -2.28
C LEU A 110 -8.41 -0.31 -2.83
N ARG A 111 -9.10 0.84 -2.84
CA ARG A 111 -10.46 0.88 -3.38
C ARG A 111 -10.47 0.63 -4.88
N PHE A 112 -9.39 1.01 -5.59
CA PHE A 112 -9.22 0.69 -7.01
C PHE A 112 -8.69 -0.72 -7.20
N LEU A 113 -7.63 -1.11 -6.48
CA LEU A 113 -7.03 -2.44 -6.59
C LEU A 113 -8.03 -3.56 -6.28
N ARG A 114 -8.94 -3.39 -5.32
CA ARG A 114 -9.99 -4.37 -4.99
C ARG A 114 -11.05 -4.55 -6.06
N THR A 115 -11.11 -3.67 -7.06
CA THR A 115 -11.99 -3.86 -8.22
C THR A 115 -11.35 -4.71 -9.31
N LEU A 116 -10.04 -4.95 -9.22
CA LEU A 116 -9.30 -5.73 -10.19
C LEU A 116 -9.56 -7.24 -9.95
N PRO A 117 -9.57 -8.05 -11.03
CA PRO A 117 -9.61 -9.50 -10.94
C PRO A 117 -8.51 -10.03 -10.03
N ASP A 118 -8.83 -11.10 -9.29
CA ASP A 118 -7.91 -11.81 -8.39
C ASP A 118 -7.31 -10.98 -7.24
N SER A 119 -7.87 -9.81 -6.93
CA SER A 119 -7.43 -8.96 -5.81
C SER A 119 -7.71 -9.51 -4.40
N HIS A 120 -8.27 -10.72 -4.29
CA HIS A 120 -8.71 -11.32 -3.03
C HIS A 120 -7.59 -11.64 -2.03
N TRP A 121 -6.33 -11.68 -2.49
CA TRP A 121 -5.15 -11.90 -1.64
C TRP A 121 -4.59 -10.61 -1.03
N VAL A 122 -5.11 -9.45 -1.41
CA VAL A 122 -4.67 -8.15 -0.85
C VAL A 122 -5.32 -7.94 0.51
N THR A 123 -4.87 -8.72 1.50
CA THR A 123 -5.40 -8.71 2.87
C THR A 123 -4.42 -8.09 3.87
N GLU A 124 -3.12 -8.19 3.62
CA GLU A 124 -2.08 -7.69 4.48
C GLU A 124 -1.61 -6.34 3.95
N THR A 125 -2.18 -5.25 4.49
CA THR A 125 -1.81 -3.90 4.05
C THR A 125 -1.51 -2.96 5.20
N LEU A 126 -0.47 -2.16 5.03
CA LEU A 126 -0.09 -1.07 5.91
C LEU A 126 -0.29 0.28 5.21
N CYS A 127 -0.50 1.31 6.03
CA CYS A 127 -0.86 2.65 5.60
C CYS A 127 0.07 3.63 6.30
N THR A 128 1.02 4.20 5.57
CA THR A 128 2.04 5.07 6.16
C THR A 128 1.42 6.31 6.80
N GLN A 129 0.30 6.82 6.26
CA GLN A 129 -0.49 7.90 6.86
C GLN A 129 -1.02 7.56 8.26
N ARG A 130 -1.45 6.30 8.49
CA ARG A 130 -1.95 5.86 9.80
C ARG A 130 -0.82 5.52 10.78
N LEU A 131 0.32 5.08 10.28
CA LEU A 131 1.52 4.82 11.09
C LEU A 131 2.23 6.12 11.51
N ALA A 132 2.16 7.16 10.69
CA ALA A 132 2.92 8.40 10.86
C ALA A 132 2.86 9.01 12.29
N PRO A 133 1.70 9.09 12.99
CA PRO A 133 1.65 9.62 14.36
C PRO A 133 2.51 8.87 15.39
N ARG A 134 2.90 7.63 15.11
CA ARG A 134 3.71 6.79 16.03
C ARG A 134 5.21 7.02 15.87
N PHE A 135 5.66 7.39 14.67
CA PHE A 135 7.08 7.43 14.31
C PHE A 135 7.61 8.83 14.01
N LEU A 136 6.70 9.78 13.76
CA LEU A 136 7.05 11.15 13.42
C LEU A 136 6.67 12.12 14.55
N PRO A 137 7.42 13.23 14.68
CA PRO A 137 7.05 14.28 15.63
C PRO A 137 5.61 14.75 15.44
N SER A 138 4.92 14.96 16.56
CA SER A 138 3.62 15.62 16.60
C SER A 138 3.71 17.01 15.97
N GLY A 139 2.66 17.41 15.25
CA GLY A 139 2.62 18.72 14.62
C GLY A 139 1.20 19.16 14.27
N ASN A 140 1.02 20.46 14.15
CA ASN A 140 -0.25 21.07 13.76
C ASN A 140 -0.39 20.94 12.23
N GLY A 141 -0.88 19.80 11.75
CA GLY A 141 -1.05 19.58 10.31
C GLY A 141 -1.59 18.20 9.96
N LYS A 142 -2.11 18.08 8.74
CA LYS A 142 -2.56 16.80 8.19
C LYS A 142 -1.37 15.87 7.95
N TRP A 143 -1.63 14.57 7.98
CA TRP A 143 -0.65 13.52 7.66
C TRP A 143 -0.59 13.27 6.15
N THR A 144 -0.39 14.31 5.33
CA THR A 144 -0.16 14.15 3.89
C THR A 144 1.21 13.55 3.63
N LEU A 145 1.43 12.96 2.44
CA LEU A 145 2.72 12.38 2.08
C LEU A 145 3.84 13.42 2.21
N ALA A 146 3.66 14.60 1.61
CA ALA A 146 4.60 15.71 1.70
C ALA A 146 4.95 16.10 3.14
N ALA A 147 3.94 16.25 4.02
CA ALA A 147 4.18 16.61 5.42
C ALA A 147 4.90 15.49 6.19
N CYS A 148 4.62 14.22 5.88
CA CYS A 148 5.30 13.09 6.50
C CYS A 148 6.75 12.97 6.02
N CYS A 149 6.99 13.13 4.72
CA CYS A 149 8.31 13.12 4.11
C CYS A 149 9.19 14.25 4.66
N GLU A 150 8.66 15.46 4.77
CA GLU A 150 9.35 16.60 5.39
C GLU A 150 9.78 16.29 6.83
N ARG A 151 8.86 15.79 7.66
CA ARG A 151 9.16 15.40 9.07
C ARG A 151 10.14 14.24 9.18
N ALA A 152 10.18 13.35 8.19
CA ALA A 152 11.05 12.19 8.16
C ALA A 152 12.44 12.49 7.58
N GLY A 153 12.61 13.63 6.89
CA GLY A 153 13.82 13.91 6.11
C GLY A 153 13.89 13.12 4.80
N VAL A 154 12.75 12.69 4.26
CA VAL A 154 12.65 11.95 3.00
C VAL A 154 12.41 12.92 1.85
N PRO A 155 13.22 12.89 0.78
CA PRO A 155 13.00 13.76 -0.38
C PRO A 155 11.67 13.45 -1.08
N LEU A 156 10.94 14.50 -1.44
CA LEU A 156 9.79 14.44 -2.34
C LEU A 156 9.90 15.58 -3.34
N VAL A 157 10.25 15.25 -4.58
CA VAL A 157 10.45 16.21 -5.68
C VAL A 157 9.55 15.79 -6.83
N ASN A 158 8.76 16.72 -7.38
CA ASN A 158 7.77 16.45 -8.43
C ASN A 158 6.68 15.45 -8.00
N ALA A 159 6.00 15.76 -6.88
CA ALA A 159 4.85 14.97 -6.40
C ALA A 159 3.76 14.82 -7.47
N HIS A 160 2.92 13.77 -7.33
CA HIS A 160 1.82 13.41 -8.24
C HIS A 160 2.23 12.72 -9.55
N ALA A 161 3.39 12.06 -9.53
CA ALA A 161 3.67 10.97 -10.45
C ALA A 161 3.74 9.69 -9.63
N ALA A 162 3.05 8.62 -10.04
CA ALA A 162 2.85 7.46 -9.17
C ALA A 162 4.18 6.88 -8.65
N LEU A 163 5.20 6.80 -9.51
CA LEU A 163 6.51 6.28 -9.10
C LEU A 163 7.25 7.20 -8.11
N VAL A 164 7.09 8.52 -8.24
CA VAL A 164 7.69 9.48 -7.30
C VAL A 164 7.06 9.30 -5.92
N ASP A 165 5.73 9.23 -5.87
CA ASP A 165 4.99 9.13 -4.62
C ASP A 165 5.16 7.75 -3.98
N ALA A 166 5.26 6.68 -4.77
CA ALA A 166 5.61 5.34 -4.30
C ALA A 166 7.04 5.28 -3.72
N ARG A 167 8.04 5.90 -4.36
CA ARG A 167 9.42 5.99 -3.83
C ARG A 167 9.49 6.79 -2.54
N ALA A 168 8.79 7.92 -2.48
CA ALA A 168 8.72 8.72 -1.26
C ALA A 168 8.03 7.95 -0.12
N THR A 169 6.96 7.21 -0.44
CA THR A 169 6.27 6.33 0.50
C THR A 169 7.17 5.18 0.97
N ALA A 170 8.00 4.60 0.09
CA ALA A 170 9.00 3.59 0.46
C ALA A 170 10.06 4.14 1.42
N GLY A 171 10.64 5.32 1.11
CA GLY A 171 11.59 5.98 2.00
C GLY A 171 10.97 6.32 3.36
N LEU A 172 9.72 6.81 3.35
CA LEU A 172 8.97 7.09 4.57
C LEU A 172 8.73 5.81 5.38
N PHE A 173 8.27 4.74 4.74
CA PHE A 173 8.01 3.47 5.39
C PHE A 173 9.27 2.86 5.99
N ARG A 174 10.38 2.86 5.24
CA ARG A 174 11.69 2.44 5.74
C ARG A 174 12.09 3.23 6.98
N SER A 175 11.86 4.55 7.00
CA SER A 175 12.15 5.37 8.18
C SER A 175 11.35 4.93 9.41
N PHE A 176 10.15 4.37 9.24
CA PHE A 176 9.36 3.83 10.35
C PHE A 176 9.92 2.52 10.86
N ILE A 177 10.37 1.63 9.96
CA ILE A 177 11.06 0.39 10.32
C ILE A 177 12.33 0.73 11.13
N GLU A 178 13.15 1.67 10.65
CA GLU A 178 14.41 2.06 11.31
C GLU A 178 14.19 2.75 12.67
N ARG A 179 13.08 3.48 12.84
CA ARG A 179 12.71 4.13 14.11
C ARG A 179 11.99 3.20 15.09
N GLY A 180 11.44 2.09 14.61
CA GLY A 180 10.71 1.14 15.43
C GLY A 180 11.66 0.33 16.30
N ALA A 181 11.56 0.50 17.62
CA ALA A 181 12.38 -0.28 18.57
C ALA A 181 12.17 -1.80 18.42
N CYS A 182 10.95 -2.22 18.05
CA CYS A 182 10.61 -3.59 17.64
C CYS A 182 9.52 -3.51 16.55
N TRP A 183 9.91 -3.64 15.27
CA TRP A 183 8.97 -3.55 14.15
C TRP A 183 7.91 -4.66 14.17
N ASP A 184 8.29 -5.84 14.64
CA ASP A 184 7.40 -6.98 14.86
C ASP A 184 6.20 -6.62 15.75
N ASP A 185 6.42 -5.88 16.84
CA ASP A 185 5.34 -5.43 17.74
C ASP A 185 4.40 -4.44 17.06
N GLU A 186 4.93 -3.64 16.13
CA GLU A 186 4.14 -2.70 15.33
C GLU A 186 3.25 -3.43 14.33
N LEU A 187 3.75 -4.50 13.71
CA LEU A 187 2.96 -5.39 12.86
C LEU A 187 1.84 -6.07 13.67
N GLU A 188 2.12 -6.52 14.89
CA GLU A 188 1.10 -7.09 15.77
C GLU A 188 0.01 -6.09 16.15
N ARG A 189 0.39 -4.85 16.48
CA ARG A 189 -0.57 -3.78 16.74
C ARG A 189 -1.43 -3.46 15.53
N ALA A 190 -0.81 -3.30 14.35
CA ALA A 190 -1.52 -3.03 13.12
C ALA A 190 -2.57 -4.11 12.82
N ALA A 191 -2.21 -5.39 13.03
CA ALA A 191 -3.11 -6.53 12.84
C ALA A 191 -4.31 -6.57 13.80
N GLN A 192 -4.30 -5.79 14.88
CA GLN A 192 -5.36 -5.78 15.92
C GLN A 192 -6.17 -4.47 15.95
N GLY A 193 -5.70 -3.39 15.31
CA GLY A 193 -6.31 -2.07 15.42
C GLY A 193 -7.54 -1.89 14.51
N PRO A 194 -8.69 -1.38 15.03
CA PRO A 194 -9.90 -1.17 14.23
C PRO A 194 -9.70 -0.15 13.09
N GLU A 195 -8.76 0.79 13.24
CA GLU A 195 -8.40 1.78 12.24
C GLU A 195 -7.86 1.15 10.94
N TRP A 196 -7.40 -0.10 11.01
CA TRP A 196 -6.80 -0.85 9.91
C TRP A 196 -7.80 -1.64 9.06
N THR A 197 -9.02 -1.82 9.56
CA THR A 197 -10.10 -2.56 8.86
C THR A 197 -10.35 -2.00 7.46
N SER A 198 -10.35 -0.67 7.32
CA SER A 198 -10.54 0.01 6.02
C SER A 198 -9.41 -0.25 5.02
N CYS A 199 -8.19 -0.53 5.51
CA CYS A 199 -7.01 -0.80 4.71
C CYS A 199 -6.86 -2.30 4.40
N GLY A 200 -7.81 -3.17 4.76
CA GLY A 200 -7.79 -4.57 4.33
C GLY A 200 -7.34 -5.58 5.35
N LEU A 201 -6.85 -5.15 6.50
CA LEU A 201 -6.64 -6.05 7.63
C LEU A 201 -8.02 -6.49 8.17
N PRO A 202 -8.39 -7.78 8.03
CA PRO A 202 -9.69 -8.25 8.49
C PRO A 202 -9.72 -8.36 10.02
N GLN A 203 -10.86 -7.99 10.61
CA GLN A 203 -11.13 -8.24 12.03
C GLN A 203 -11.18 -9.75 12.26
N ARG A 204 -10.42 -10.25 13.24
CA ARG A 204 -10.50 -11.65 13.67
C ARG A 204 -11.93 -11.96 14.15
N GLU A 205 -12.77 -12.52 13.30
CA GLU A 205 -13.89 -13.30 13.81
C GLU A 205 -13.32 -14.61 14.36
N ALA A 206 -13.36 -14.75 15.69
CA ALA A 206 -13.05 -15.99 16.35
C ALA A 206 -14.04 -17.06 15.86
N ARG A 207 -13.62 -17.89 14.89
CA ARG A 207 -14.33 -19.14 14.58
C ARG A 207 -14.24 -20.04 15.82
N ARG A 208 -15.22 -19.93 16.71
CA ARG A 208 -15.63 -21.06 17.56
C ARG A 208 -16.03 -22.17 16.59
N ARG A 209 -15.22 -23.22 16.50
CA ARG A 209 -15.71 -24.50 15.97
C ARG A 209 -16.83 -24.93 16.90
N GLN A 210 -18.08 -24.75 16.47
CA GLN A 210 -19.16 -25.60 16.99
C GLN A 210 -18.84 -27.00 16.51
N VAL A 211 -18.21 -27.77 17.39
CA VAL A 211 -18.21 -29.23 17.30
C VAL A 211 -19.67 -29.61 17.55
N GLY A 212 -20.35 -30.03 16.49
CA GLY A 212 -21.68 -30.63 16.61
C GLY A 212 -21.56 -31.93 17.39
N SER A 213 -22.44 -32.09 18.38
CA SER A 213 -22.82 -33.38 18.94
C SER A 213 -23.82 -34.08 18.03
#